data_AF-A0A2S9FR39-F1
#
_entry.id   AF-A0A2S9FR39-F1
#
_cell.length_a   1.000
_cell.length_b   1.000
_cell.length_c   1.000
_cell.angle_alpha   90.00
_cell.angle_beta   90.00
_cell.angle_gamma   90.00
#
_symmetry.space_group_name_H-M   'P 1'
#
loop_
_entity.id
_entity.type
_entity.pdbx_description
1 polymer ?
#
loop_
_entity_poly.entity_id
_entity_poly.type
_entity_poly.pdbx_seq_one_letter_code
_entity_poly.pdbx_strand_id
1 'polypeptide(L)' 'MTALEQSRHLATAAPLRAINSADRGPGTAVARGVGNTMSVYAARAFGGIVEDVDGNRLIDLGSGIAVTT' A
#
# COMPACT_ATOMS: atom_id res chain seq x y z
N MET A 1 -1.94 -19.30 8.49
CA MET A 1 -1.98 -18.08 7.64
C MET A 1 -2.61 -18.48 6.32
N THR A 2 -3.75 -17.92 5.96
CA THR A 2 -4.30 -18.05 4.61
C THR A 2 -3.32 -17.38 3.64
N ALA A 3 -2.99 -18.09 2.56
CA ALA A 3 -2.10 -17.56 1.52
C ALA A 3 -2.72 -16.29 0.91
N LEU A 4 -1.89 -15.27 0.66
CA LEU A 4 -2.31 -14.07 -0.06
C LEU A 4 -2.52 -14.43 -1.53
N GLU A 5 -3.75 -14.30 -2.01
CA GLU A 5 -4.12 -14.54 -3.41
C GLU A 5 -3.23 -13.75 -4.38
N GLN A 6 -2.54 -14.46 -5.28
CA GLN A 6 -1.59 -13.88 -6.23
C GLN A 6 -2.32 -13.34 -7.47
N SER A 7 -3.15 -12.32 -7.26
CA SER A 7 -3.93 -11.66 -8.30
C SER A 7 -4.07 -10.16 -8.04
N ARG A 8 -4.05 -9.37 -9.12
CA ARG A 8 -4.42 -7.96 -9.07
C ARG A 8 -5.91 -7.82 -8.79
N HIS A 9 -6.28 -7.00 -7.82
CA HIS A 9 -7.67 -6.73 -7.49
C HIS A 9 -7.84 -5.29 -7.01
N LEU A 10 -8.87 -4.61 -7.48
CA LEU A 10 -9.23 -3.26 -7.05
C LEU A 10 -10.60 -3.34 -6.39
N ALA A 11 -10.62 -3.36 -5.06
CA ALA A 11 -11.83 -3.32 -4.25
C ALA A 11 -12.42 -1.90 -4.24
N THR A 12 -11.57 -0.89 -4.37
CA THR A 12 -11.94 0.53 -4.48
C THR A 12 -11.36 1.14 -5.77
N ALA A 13 -11.88 2.30 -6.18
CA ALA A 13 -11.34 3.01 -7.32
C ALA A 13 -9.95 3.60 -6.97
N ALA A 14 -8.91 3.19 -7.69
CA ALA A 14 -7.57 3.76 -7.57
C ALA A 14 -7.43 5.03 -8.45
N PRO A 15 -6.97 6.20 -7.97
CA PRO A 15 -6.87 6.67 -6.59
C PRO A 15 -7.61 8.01 -6.40
N LEU A 16 -8.70 8.04 -5.65
CA LEU A 16 -9.26 9.31 -5.18
C LEU A 16 -9.62 9.16 -3.69
N ARG A 17 -8.83 9.81 -2.83
CA ARG A 17 -9.21 10.20 -1.45
C ARG A 17 -9.08 9.16 -0.31
N ALA A 18 -7.86 8.72 0.00
CA ALA A 18 -7.54 8.19 1.34
C ALA A 18 -6.36 8.88 2.07
N ILE A 19 -5.84 10.00 1.55
CA ILE A 19 -4.85 10.83 2.28
C ILE A 19 -5.55 11.93 3.13
N ASN A 20 -6.88 12.06 3.03
CA ASN A 20 -7.61 13.19 3.60
C ASN A 20 -8.37 12.90 4.91
N SER A 21 -8.20 11.72 5.50
CA SER A 21 -8.59 11.56 6.90
C SER A 21 -7.43 12.02 7.74
N ALA A 22 -7.64 12.99 8.63
CA ALA A 22 -6.65 13.37 9.65
C ALA A 22 -6.13 12.16 10.46
N ASP A 23 -6.84 11.03 10.41
CA ASP A 23 -6.52 9.75 11.05
C ASP A 23 -5.74 8.74 10.17
N ARG A 24 -5.52 8.99 8.88
CA ARG A 24 -4.90 8.02 7.94
C ARG A 24 -3.74 8.56 7.11
N GLY A 25 -3.21 9.74 7.44
CA GLY A 25 -2.04 10.32 6.78
C GLY A 25 -0.95 10.76 7.75
N PRO A 26 0.34 10.75 7.35
CA PRO A 26 1.45 11.31 8.11
C PRO A 26 1.32 12.81 8.40
N GLY A 27 0.30 13.51 7.89
CA GLY A 27 0.28 14.95 7.67
C GLY A 27 0.58 15.82 8.89
N THR A 28 0.29 15.35 10.10
CA THR A 28 0.65 16.05 11.35
C THR A 28 1.71 15.34 12.17
N ALA A 29 1.92 14.03 11.97
CA ALA A 29 2.79 13.20 12.79
C ALA A 29 4.20 12.99 12.18
N VAL A 30 4.37 13.24 10.88
CA VAL A 30 5.62 12.94 10.16
C VAL A 30 6.12 14.19 9.46
N ALA A 31 7.44 14.38 9.50
CA ALA A 31 8.09 15.49 8.85
C ALA A 31 7.89 15.45 7.32
N ARG A 32 7.74 16.63 6.72
CA ARG A 32 7.55 16.79 5.26
C ARG A 32 8.68 16.21 4.41
N GLY A 33 9.87 15.99 4.98
CA GLY A 33 11.00 15.37 4.29
C GLY A 33 10.83 13.87 4.03
N VAL A 34 9.85 13.20 4.64
CA VAL A 34 9.58 11.77 4.43
C VAL A 34 8.51 11.60 3.36
N GLY A 35 8.93 11.29 2.15
CA GLY A 35 8.03 11.04 1.01
C GLY A 35 7.60 9.58 0.90
N ASN A 36 6.41 9.34 0.35
CA ASN A 36 5.92 8.04 -0.07
C ASN A 36 5.68 8.02 -1.59
N THR A 37 6.09 6.93 -2.25
CA THR A 37 5.87 6.77 -3.70
C THR A 37 4.42 6.40 -4.01
N MET A 38 3.79 5.60 -3.15
CA MET A 38 2.44 5.10 -3.33
C MET A 38 1.44 5.85 -2.45
N SER A 39 0.22 6.06 -2.95
CA SER A 39 -0.87 6.74 -2.23
C SER A 39 -1.77 5.78 -1.42
N VAL A 40 -1.26 4.60 -1.05
CA VAL A 40 -1.95 3.56 -0.29
C VAL A 40 -1.07 3.08 0.88
N TYR A 41 -1.66 2.46 1.89
CA TYR A 41 -0.93 1.86 3.02
C TYR A 41 -1.06 0.35 3.00
N ALA A 42 0.07 -0.36 3.04
CA ALA A 42 0.09 -1.82 3.03
C ALA A 42 -0.45 -2.38 4.36
N ALA A 43 -1.35 -3.37 4.26
CA ALA A 43 -1.78 -4.22 5.37
C ALA A 43 -0.97 -5.51 5.44
N ARG A 44 -0.62 -6.10 4.27
CA ARG A 44 0.25 -7.28 4.15
C ARG A 44 0.89 -7.36 2.76
N ALA A 45 2.01 -8.06 2.65
CA ALA A 45 2.69 -8.31 1.39
C ALA A 45 3.23 -9.75 1.35
N PHE A 46 3.08 -10.42 0.21
CA PHE A 46 3.60 -11.77 -0.01
C PHE A 46 3.67 -12.11 -1.50
N GLY A 47 4.74 -12.79 -1.91
CA GLY A 47 4.98 -13.11 -3.32
C GLY A 47 5.13 -11.81 -4.14
N GLY A 48 4.33 -11.68 -5.19
CA GLY A 48 4.31 -10.48 -6.04
C GLY A 48 3.18 -9.51 -5.71
N ILE A 49 2.56 -9.59 -4.53
CA ILE A 49 1.38 -8.79 -4.17
C ILE A 49 1.57 -8.03 -2.87
N VAL A 50 1.15 -6.76 -2.90
CA VAL A 50 0.89 -5.93 -1.72
C VAL A 50 -0.62 -5.71 -1.60
N GLU A 51 -1.19 -6.05 -0.46
CA GLU A 51 -2.57 -5.72 -0.13
C GLU A 51 -2.62 -4.47 0.75
N ASP A 52 -3.44 -3.49 0.37
CA ASP A 52 -3.65 -2.27 1.16
C ASP A 52 -4.76 -2.42 2.21
N VAL A 53 -4.87 -1.43 3.10
CA VAL A 53 -5.88 -1.39 4.17
C VAL A 53 -7.33 -1.28 3.68
N ASP A 54 -7.53 -0.98 2.39
CA ASP A 54 -8.84 -0.88 1.76
C ASP A 54 -9.19 -2.15 0.95
N GLY A 55 -8.33 -3.19 0.99
CA GLY A 55 -8.54 -4.49 0.36
C GLY A 55 -8.09 -4.56 -1.10
N ASN A 56 -7.41 -3.55 -1.63
CA ASN A 56 -6.83 -3.62 -2.96
C ASN A 56 -5.59 -4.52 -2.94
N ARG A 57 -5.41 -5.32 -3.99
CA ARG A 57 -4.20 -6.11 -4.24
C ARG A 57 -3.46 -5.55 -5.44
N LEU A 58 -2.31 -4.94 -5.17
CA LEU A 58 -1.43 -4.33 -6.16
C LEU A 58 -0.29 -5.30 -6.50
N ILE A 59 0.14 -5.29 -7.76
CA ILE A 59 1.31 -6.04 -8.20
C ILE A 59 2.56 -5.29 -7.72
N ASP A 60 3.43 -5.99 -6.98
CA ASP A 60 4.71 -5.47 -6.54
C ASP A 60 5.79 -5.76 -7.59
N LEU A 61 6.21 -4.69 -8.29
CA LEU A 61 7.35 -4.70 -9.21
C LEU A 61 8.56 -3.94 -8.64
N GLY A 62 8.48 -3.48 -7.39
CA GLY A 62 9.52 -2.69 -6.74
C GLY A 62 10.29 -3.48 -5.68
N SER A 63 9.66 -4.48 -5.06
CA SER A 63 10.24 -5.35 -4.03
C SER A 63 10.90 -4.55 -2.89
N GLY A 64 10.27 -3.45 -2.50
CA GLY A 64 10.81 -2.55 -1.48
C GLY A 64 12.17 -1.94 -1.81
N ILE A 65 12.47 -1.65 -3.10
CA ILE A 65 13.79 -1.23 -3.59
C ILE A 65 14.79 -2.38 -3.50
N ALA A 66 14.47 -3.49 -4.16
CA ALA A 66 15.29 -4.71 -4.19
C ALA A 66 15.67 -5.24 -2.79
N VAL A 67 14.82 -4.98 -1.79
CA VAL A 67 14.94 -5.55 -0.44
C VAL A 67 14.26 -6.92 -0.49
N THR A 68 14.97 -7.92 -0.99
CA THR A 68 14.48 -9.31 -1.05
C THR A 68 15.51 -10.26 -0.45
N THR A 69 15.06 -11.36 0.13
CA THR A 69 15.91 -12.47 0.63
C THR A 69 15.63 -13.74 -0.15
#